data_AF-A0A2T1CR38-F1
#
_entry.id   AF-A0A2T1CR38-F1
#
_cell.length_a   1.000
_cell.length_b   1.000
_cell.length_c   1.000
_cell.angle_alpha   90.00
_cell.angle_beta   90.00
_cell.angle_gamma   90.00
#
_symmetry.space_group_name_H-M   'P 1'
#
loop_
_entity.id
_entity.type
_entity.pdbx_description
1 polymer ?
#
loop_
_entity_poly.entity_id
_entity_poly.type
_entity_poly.pdbx_seq_one_letter_code
_entity_poly.pdbx_strand_id
1 'polypeptide(L)'
;MGYTTIFDGIFHLNKRLFDSETLYLLEFSRTRRMNRNPAILQDVPDAARTAVGLPVGEEGCYFVNEKWDEDSELSIVDYNHPPKTQPGLWCQWIPTADGGGIQWSGTEKFYDYVEWLQYLINNFIEPWGYVLRGEVNWQGEREEDVGMIWVENNVIILPEGAQELLRYAVSPVSVPKVVWDCLQAVEATGVPLTGWYELVDRAVELGHGEAALWVKPNIDKYFDGMERGFEFEGKVIKMTDMME
;
A
#
# COMPACT_ATOMS: atom_id res chain seq x y z
N MET A 1 -12.40 6.57 14.39
CA MET A 1 -13.43 5.59 13.95
C MET A 1 -12.88 4.82 12.79
N GLY A 2 -13.32 3.60 12.52
CA GLY A 2 -13.05 3.01 11.21
C GLY A 2 -13.65 1.62 11.09
N TYR A 3 -13.47 1.08 9.91
CA TYR A 3 -14.34 0.06 9.35
C TYR A 3 -13.82 -1.34 9.61
N THR A 4 -14.70 -2.20 10.09
CA THR A 4 -14.45 -3.62 10.28
C THR A 4 -14.83 -4.40 9.03
N THR A 5 -13.94 -5.30 8.59
CA THR A 5 -14.20 -6.25 7.50
C THR A 5 -13.73 -7.64 7.93
N ILE A 6 -14.62 -8.61 7.81
CA ILE A 6 -14.37 -10.02 8.13
C ILE A 6 -14.20 -10.78 6.82
N PHE A 7 -13.24 -11.70 6.78
CA PHE A 7 -12.94 -12.53 5.62
C PHE A 7 -13.14 -14.01 5.94
N ASP A 8 -13.78 -14.74 5.02
CA ASP A 8 -14.01 -16.18 5.12
C ASP A 8 -13.55 -16.89 3.83
N GLY A 9 -12.62 -17.83 3.97
CA GLY A 9 -12.01 -18.56 2.88
C GLY A 9 -10.49 -18.60 2.96
N ILE A 10 -9.89 -19.33 2.01
CA ILE A 10 -8.44 -19.52 1.88
C ILE A 10 -8.09 -19.47 0.40
N PHE A 11 -7.01 -18.78 0.06
CA PHE A 11 -6.39 -18.92 -1.25
C PHE A 11 -5.36 -20.05 -1.19
N HIS A 12 -5.51 -21.05 -2.06
CA HIS A 12 -4.66 -22.22 -2.10
C HIS A 12 -3.46 -22.02 -3.04
N LEU A 13 -2.30 -22.48 -2.58
CA LEU A 13 -1.10 -22.58 -3.40
C LEU A 13 -1.06 -23.94 -4.08
N ASN A 14 -0.47 -24.00 -5.28
CA ASN A 14 -0.28 -25.24 -6.03
C ASN A 14 0.70 -26.23 -5.36
N LYS A 15 1.51 -25.77 -4.40
CA LYS A 15 2.45 -26.55 -3.61
C LYS A 15 2.73 -25.80 -2.30
N ARG A 16 3.17 -26.54 -1.27
CA ARG A 16 3.52 -25.99 0.04
C ARG A 16 4.70 -25.02 -0.07
N LEU A 17 4.62 -23.86 0.61
CA LEU A 17 5.74 -22.94 0.81
C LEU A 17 6.91 -23.63 1.54
N PHE A 18 8.12 -23.15 1.31
CA PHE A 18 9.23 -23.49 2.18
C PHE A 18 9.02 -22.87 3.57
N ASP A 19 9.62 -23.48 4.59
CA ASP A 19 9.50 -22.98 5.96
C ASP A 19 10.07 -21.56 6.10
N SER A 20 11.16 -21.24 5.37
CA SER A 20 11.73 -19.90 5.31
C SER A 20 10.79 -18.86 4.70
N GLU A 21 10.08 -19.22 3.62
CA GLU A 21 9.10 -18.37 2.95
C GLU A 21 7.85 -18.16 3.83
N THR A 22 7.41 -19.22 4.50
CA THR A 22 6.30 -19.17 5.46
C THR A 22 6.63 -18.25 6.63
N LEU A 23 7.82 -18.40 7.22
CA LEU A 23 8.29 -17.54 8.30
C LEU A 23 8.43 -16.09 7.83
N TYR A 24 9.00 -15.85 6.66
CA TYR A 24 9.13 -14.50 6.12
C TYR A 24 7.77 -13.82 5.93
N LEU A 25 6.80 -14.48 5.27
CA LEU A 25 5.46 -13.89 5.07
C LEU A 25 4.73 -13.66 6.39
N LEU A 26 4.92 -14.55 7.38
CA LEU A 26 4.37 -14.36 8.72
C LEU A 26 4.97 -13.12 9.41
N GLU A 27 6.29 -12.97 9.41
CA GLU A 27 6.95 -11.78 9.99
C GLU A 27 6.62 -10.51 9.21
N PHE A 28 6.50 -10.60 7.87
CA PHE A 28 6.06 -9.49 7.02
C PHE A 28 4.68 -8.96 7.44
N SER A 29 3.74 -9.85 7.74
CA SER A 29 2.39 -9.47 8.19
C SER A 29 2.35 -8.88 9.61
N ARG A 30 3.31 -9.26 10.46
CA ARG A 30 3.43 -8.78 11.85
C ARG A 30 4.15 -7.45 11.97
N THR A 31 4.92 -7.10 10.95
CA THR A 31 5.73 -5.88 10.88
C THR A 31 4.86 -4.72 10.42
N ARG A 32 4.99 -3.55 11.08
CA ARG A 32 4.36 -2.33 10.55
C ARG A 32 5.14 -1.85 9.33
N ARG A 33 4.44 -1.70 8.22
CA ARG A 33 5.01 -1.34 6.93
C ARG A 33 5.26 0.17 6.86
N MET A 34 6.34 0.65 7.47
CA MET A 34 6.69 2.08 7.54
C MET A 34 7.82 2.43 6.57
N ASN A 35 7.89 3.69 6.13
CA ASN A 35 8.98 4.19 5.31
C ASN A 35 10.27 4.24 6.14
N ARG A 36 11.28 3.52 5.66
CA ARG A 36 12.57 3.39 6.32
C ARG A 36 13.72 3.68 5.38
N ASN A 37 14.81 4.21 5.93
CA ASN A 37 16.05 4.49 5.22
C ASN A 37 16.77 3.16 4.87
N PRO A 38 16.85 2.78 3.58
CA PRO A 38 17.46 1.52 3.19
C PRO A 38 18.96 1.45 3.48
N ALA A 39 19.66 2.58 3.56
CA ALA A 39 21.09 2.61 3.83
C ALA A 39 21.41 2.19 5.26
N ILE A 40 20.57 2.57 6.22
CA ILE A 40 20.70 2.13 7.63
C ILE A 40 20.34 0.66 7.74
N LEU A 41 19.26 0.23 7.09
CA LEU A 41 18.77 -1.16 7.13
C LEU A 41 19.72 -2.18 6.49
N GLN A 42 20.67 -1.77 5.66
CA GLN A 42 21.66 -2.68 5.07
C GLN A 42 22.53 -3.36 6.14
N ASP A 43 22.80 -2.66 7.24
CA ASP A 43 23.64 -3.16 8.33
C ASP A 43 22.83 -3.81 9.46
N VAL A 44 21.50 -3.68 9.44
CA VAL A 44 20.60 -4.30 10.42
C VAL A 44 20.36 -5.77 10.06
N PRO A 45 20.59 -6.72 10.99
CA PRO A 45 20.33 -8.13 10.73
C PRO A 45 18.87 -8.39 10.38
N ASP A 46 18.60 -9.17 9.34
CA ASP A 46 17.25 -9.63 9.00
C ASP A 46 17.33 -11.05 8.42
N ALA A 47 17.35 -12.03 9.32
CA ALA A 47 17.56 -13.43 8.97
C ALA A 47 16.42 -14.00 8.12
N ALA A 48 15.17 -13.60 8.39
CA ALA A 48 14.01 -14.08 7.64
C ALA A 48 14.06 -13.59 6.19
N ARG A 49 14.32 -12.29 5.98
CA ARG A 49 14.50 -11.69 4.64
C ARG A 49 15.67 -12.31 3.88
N THR A 50 16.80 -12.48 4.57
CA THR A 50 18.01 -13.06 3.96
C THR A 50 17.79 -14.52 3.55
N ALA A 51 17.05 -15.30 4.36
CA ALA A 51 16.75 -16.71 4.07
C ALA A 51 15.92 -16.93 2.81
N VAL A 52 15.15 -15.92 2.38
CA VAL A 52 14.36 -15.95 1.13
C VAL A 52 15.02 -15.17 -0.01
N GLY A 53 16.25 -14.69 0.19
CA GLY A 53 17.06 -14.04 -0.85
C GLY A 53 16.57 -12.66 -1.28
N LEU A 54 15.76 -11.97 -0.46
CA LEU A 54 15.26 -10.64 -0.78
C LEU A 54 16.27 -9.54 -0.41
N PRO A 55 16.39 -8.46 -1.20
CA PRO A 55 17.11 -7.26 -0.79
C PRO A 55 16.36 -6.53 0.33
N VAL A 56 16.93 -5.46 0.91
CA VAL A 56 16.19 -4.57 1.84
C VAL A 56 14.97 -3.94 1.14
N GLY A 57 15.09 -3.68 -0.16
CA GLY A 57 14.05 -3.03 -0.96
C GLY A 57 14.08 -1.51 -0.84
N GLU A 58 13.35 -0.87 -1.74
CA GLU A 58 13.17 0.58 -1.71
C GLU A 58 12.37 0.98 -0.46
N GLU A 59 12.80 2.04 0.23
CA GLU A 59 12.20 2.50 1.48
C GLU A 59 12.03 1.39 2.55
N GLY A 60 12.87 0.34 2.49
CA GLY A 60 12.81 -0.79 3.42
C GLY A 60 11.65 -1.76 3.17
N CYS A 61 11.08 -1.79 1.97
CA CYS A 61 9.85 -2.53 1.68
C CYS A 61 9.91 -4.06 1.92
N TYR A 62 11.08 -4.68 2.07
CA TYR A 62 11.19 -6.11 2.40
C TYR A 62 11.79 -6.38 3.79
N PHE A 63 12.07 -5.34 4.56
CA PHE A 63 12.53 -5.50 5.94
C PHE A 63 11.41 -6.01 6.85
N VAL A 64 11.71 -6.99 7.71
CA VAL A 64 10.76 -7.63 8.63
C VAL A 64 11.29 -7.82 10.05
N ASN A 65 12.56 -7.47 10.32
CA ASN A 65 13.12 -7.62 11.67
C ASN A 65 12.84 -6.39 12.56
N GLU A 66 11.62 -6.26 13.08
CA GLU A 66 11.25 -5.21 14.05
C GLU A 66 11.60 -5.53 15.50
N LYS A 67 12.63 -6.34 15.74
CA LYS A 67 13.19 -6.39 17.09
C LYS A 67 13.66 -4.98 17.44
N TRP A 68 13.28 -4.54 18.64
CA TRP A 68 13.61 -3.23 19.24
C TRP A 68 15.11 -3.08 19.44
N ASP A 69 15.81 -2.93 18.33
CA ASP A 69 17.22 -2.59 18.23
C ASP A 69 17.31 -1.10 17.90
N GLU A 70 18.24 -0.40 18.54
CA GLU A 70 18.36 1.06 18.42
C GLU A 70 18.58 1.47 16.96
N ASP A 71 19.37 0.68 16.23
CA ASP A 71 19.67 0.91 14.81
C ASP A 71 18.42 0.78 13.91
N SER A 72 17.47 -0.09 14.25
CA SER A 72 16.24 -0.27 13.47
C SER A 72 15.27 0.91 13.67
N GLU A 73 15.26 1.53 14.85
CA GLU A 73 14.48 2.75 15.12
C GLU A 73 15.06 3.96 14.37
N LEU A 74 16.39 4.08 14.30
CA LEU A 74 17.07 5.14 13.53
C LEU A 74 16.76 5.08 12.03
N SER A 75 16.34 3.92 11.53
CA SER A 75 15.95 3.77 10.12
C SER A 75 14.61 4.41 9.78
N ILE A 76 13.73 4.69 10.75
CA ILE A 76 12.38 5.17 10.46
C ILE A 76 12.44 6.60 9.92
N VAL A 77 12.05 6.77 8.65
CA VAL A 77 11.94 8.08 7.99
C VAL A 77 10.55 8.64 8.23
N ASP A 78 9.52 7.81 8.04
CA ASP A 78 8.15 8.17 8.32
C ASP A 78 7.39 6.99 8.94
N TYR A 79 6.99 7.18 10.19
CA TYR A 79 6.30 6.17 10.98
C TYR A 79 4.86 5.91 10.49
N ASN A 80 4.21 6.90 9.90
CA ASN A 80 2.80 6.83 9.52
C ASN A 80 2.57 6.59 8.03
N HIS A 81 3.63 6.51 7.24
CA HIS A 81 3.53 6.24 5.80
C HIS A 81 4.24 4.96 5.42
N PRO A 82 3.64 4.15 4.53
CA PRO A 82 4.30 2.96 4.04
C PRO A 82 5.38 3.26 3.01
N PRO A 83 6.27 2.28 2.73
CA PRO A 83 7.09 2.32 1.54
C PRO A 83 6.21 2.57 0.32
N LYS A 84 6.62 3.43 -0.60
CA LYS A 84 5.78 3.92 -1.71
C LYS A 84 5.19 2.84 -2.62
N THR A 85 5.80 1.65 -2.65
CA THR A 85 5.34 0.49 -3.44
C THR A 85 4.34 -0.38 -2.69
N GLN A 86 4.04 -0.08 -1.42
CA GLN A 86 3.15 -0.84 -0.56
C GLN A 86 1.84 -0.08 -0.37
N PRO A 87 0.70 -0.78 -0.39
CA PRO A 87 -0.61 -0.13 -0.38
C PRO A 87 -0.99 0.47 0.98
N GLY A 88 -0.41 -0.02 2.09
CA GLY A 88 -0.72 0.49 3.42
C GLY A 88 0.31 0.11 4.48
N LEU A 89 -0.01 0.39 5.75
CA LEU A 89 0.86 0.12 6.90
C LEU A 89 0.78 -1.34 7.42
N TRP A 90 -0.27 -2.08 7.07
CA TRP A 90 -0.56 -3.40 7.64
C TRP A 90 -1.05 -4.38 6.58
N CYS A 91 -0.28 -5.42 6.31
CA CYS A 91 -0.69 -6.55 5.48
C CYS A 91 -1.21 -7.69 6.38
N GLN A 92 -2.50 -8.02 6.28
CA GLN A 92 -3.12 -9.04 7.14
C GLN A 92 -3.42 -10.36 6.43
N TRP A 93 -2.93 -10.51 5.20
CA TRP A 93 -2.80 -11.80 4.56
C TRP A 93 -1.57 -12.52 5.13
N ILE A 94 -1.78 -13.75 5.61
CA ILE A 94 -0.76 -14.60 6.23
C ILE A 94 -0.75 -15.97 5.56
N PRO A 95 0.38 -16.70 5.57
CA PRO A 95 0.37 -18.09 5.15
C PRO A 95 -0.46 -18.94 6.13
N THR A 96 -1.10 -19.98 5.60
CA THR A 96 -1.74 -21.02 6.42
C THR A 96 -0.68 -21.76 7.24
N ALA A 97 -1.07 -22.35 8.38
CA ALA A 97 -0.14 -23.04 9.28
C ALA A 97 0.61 -24.22 8.61
N ASP A 98 -0.01 -24.85 7.62
CA ASP A 98 0.59 -25.92 6.83
C ASP A 98 1.45 -25.41 5.65
N GLY A 99 1.45 -24.10 5.36
CA GLY A 99 2.12 -23.47 4.23
C GLY A 99 1.45 -23.74 2.88
N GLY A 100 0.24 -24.29 2.86
CA GLY A 100 -0.49 -24.67 1.66
C GLY A 100 -1.34 -23.55 1.04
N GLY A 101 -1.43 -22.39 1.68
CA GLY A 101 -2.26 -21.28 1.22
C GLY A 101 -1.98 -19.96 1.91
N ILE A 102 -2.77 -18.96 1.56
CA ILE A 102 -2.81 -17.62 2.16
C ILE A 102 -4.23 -17.40 2.71
N GLN A 103 -4.32 -16.88 3.93
CA GLN A 103 -5.59 -16.60 4.61
C GLN A 103 -5.53 -15.28 5.37
N TRP A 104 -6.68 -14.75 5.77
CA TRP A 104 -6.72 -13.60 6.65
C TRP A 104 -6.22 -13.98 8.05
N SER A 105 -5.50 -13.06 8.70
CA SER A 105 -4.97 -13.22 10.06
C SER A 105 -6.06 -13.26 11.14
N GLY A 106 -7.28 -12.81 10.82
CA GLY A 106 -8.35 -12.61 11.80
C GLY A 106 -8.21 -11.30 12.60
N THR A 107 -7.28 -10.42 12.23
CA THR A 107 -7.07 -9.14 12.90
C THR A 107 -7.74 -8.01 12.13
N GLU A 108 -8.30 -7.05 12.84
CA GLU A 108 -8.85 -5.82 12.25
C GLU A 108 -7.96 -4.61 12.56
N LYS A 109 -7.98 -3.56 11.74
CA LYS A 109 -8.74 -3.39 10.48
C LYS A 109 -7.88 -3.75 9.28
N PHE A 110 -8.50 -4.22 8.19
CA PHE A 110 -7.80 -4.56 6.96
C PHE A 110 -8.16 -3.63 5.81
N TYR A 111 -7.41 -2.54 5.63
CA TYR A 111 -7.53 -1.68 4.46
C TYR A 111 -6.71 -2.23 3.29
N ASP A 112 -7.10 -1.86 2.07
CA ASP A 112 -6.40 -2.20 0.83
C ASP A 112 -6.15 -3.71 0.67
N TYR A 113 -7.10 -4.53 1.10
CA TYR A 113 -6.93 -5.98 1.15
C TYR A 113 -6.74 -6.62 -0.24
N VAL A 114 -7.33 -6.04 -1.30
CA VAL A 114 -7.12 -6.53 -2.68
C VAL A 114 -5.73 -6.16 -3.18
N GLU A 115 -5.31 -4.93 -2.90
CA GLU A 115 -4.02 -4.37 -3.26
C GLU A 115 -2.89 -5.10 -2.54
N TRP A 116 -3.08 -5.42 -1.26
CA TRP A 116 -2.16 -6.26 -0.50
C TRP A 116 -2.04 -7.65 -1.09
N LEU A 117 -3.16 -8.28 -1.48
CA LEU A 117 -3.12 -9.59 -2.12
C LEU A 117 -2.35 -9.54 -3.43
N GLN A 118 -2.61 -8.53 -4.26
CA GLN A 118 -1.88 -8.31 -5.51
C GLN A 118 -0.39 -8.04 -5.25
N TYR A 119 -0.05 -7.29 -4.20
CA TYR A 119 1.32 -7.03 -3.78
C TYR A 119 2.04 -8.33 -3.42
N LEU A 120 1.42 -9.20 -2.62
CA LEU A 120 2.00 -10.50 -2.26
C LEU A 120 2.21 -11.37 -3.50
N ILE A 121 1.24 -11.39 -4.42
CA ILE A 121 1.34 -12.13 -5.67
C ILE A 121 2.56 -11.66 -6.47
N ASN A 122 2.67 -10.36 -6.72
CA ASN A 122 3.70 -9.78 -7.58
C ASN A 122 5.10 -9.85 -6.99
N ASN A 123 5.23 -9.75 -5.66
CA ASN A 123 6.52 -9.63 -4.99
C ASN A 123 7.06 -10.94 -4.41
N PHE A 124 6.18 -11.89 -4.10
CA PHE A 124 6.57 -13.11 -3.39
C PHE A 124 6.06 -14.37 -4.11
N ILE A 125 4.75 -14.51 -4.30
CA ILE A 125 4.16 -15.77 -4.77
C ILE A 125 4.62 -16.11 -6.19
N GLU A 126 4.46 -15.19 -7.14
CA GLU A 126 4.87 -15.42 -8.53
C GLU A 126 6.40 -15.48 -8.68
N PRO A 127 7.20 -14.56 -8.11
CA PRO A 127 8.66 -14.64 -8.18
C PRO A 127 9.27 -15.91 -7.57
N TRP A 128 8.66 -16.48 -6.53
CA TRP A 128 9.11 -17.76 -5.96
C TRP A 128 8.56 -18.99 -6.73
N GLY A 129 7.76 -18.78 -7.79
CA GLY A 129 7.28 -19.83 -8.67
C GLY A 129 6.11 -20.63 -8.10
N TYR A 130 5.24 -19.97 -7.35
CA TYR A 130 3.97 -20.52 -6.87
C TYR A 130 2.79 -20.00 -7.68
N VAL A 131 1.69 -20.74 -7.63
CA VAL A 131 0.41 -20.35 -8.24
C VAL A 131 -0.66 -20.35 -7.17
N LEU A 132 -1.31 -19.20 -7.00
CA LEU A 132 -2.42 -18.95 -6.09
C LEU A 132 -3.75 -19.07 -6.82
N ARG A 133 -4.72 -19.75 -6.18
CA ARG A 133 -6.11 -19.88 -6.64
C ARG A 133 -7.06 -19.90 -5.45
N GLY A 134 -8.29 -19.46 -5.65
CA GLY A 134 -9.36 -19.65 -4.66
C GLY A 134 -10.21 -18.41 -4.48
N GLU A 135 -11.18 -18.55 -3.58
CA GLU A 135 -12.22 -17.57 -3.33
C GLU A 135 -12.24 -17.25 -1.83
N VAL A 136 -12.32 -15.96 -1.52
CA VAL A 136 -12.50 -15.46 -0.15
C VAL A 136 -13.65 -14.48 -0.17
N ASN A 137 -14.68 -14.76 0.62
CA ASN A 137 -15.79 -13.85 0.84
C ASN A 137 -15.40 -12.81 1.89
N TRP A 138 -15.92 -11.61 1.76
CA TRP A 138 -15.76 -10.56 2.75
C TRP A 138 -17.09 -9.90 3.10
N GLN A 139 -17.19 -9.46 4.35
CA GLN A 139 -18.36 -8.80 4.94
C GLN A 139 -17.89 -7.60 5.74
N GLY A 140 -18.33 -6.41 5.35
CA GLY A 140 -18.16 -5.19 6.12
C GLY A 140 -19.22 -5.01 7.22
N GLU A 141 -19.33 -3.81 7.77
CA GLU A 141 -20.24 -3.50 8.88
C GLU A 141 -21.73 -3.46 8.49
N ARG A 142 -22.05 -3.37 7.20
CA ARG A 142 -23.44 -3.35 6.69
C ARG A 142 -23.77 -4.64 5.96
N GLU A 143 -25.00 -5.13 6.11
CA GLU A 143 -25.46 -6.38 5.45
C GLU A 143 -25.27 -6.38 3.92
N GLU A 144 -25.37 -5.20 3.30
CA GLU A 144 -25.17 -5.00 1.86
C GLU A 144 -23.70 -4.80 1.46
N ASP A 145 -22.81 -4.55 2.42
CA ASP A 145 -21.38 -4.41 2.17
C ASP A 145 -20.70 -5.78 2.22
N VAL A 146 -20.91 -6.53 1.15
CA VAL A 146 -20.39 -7.87 0.96
C VAL A 146 -19.75 -7.99 -0.40
N GLY A 147 -18.78 -8.89 -0.50
CA GLY A 147 -18.21 -9.24 -1.78
C GLY A 147 -17.34 -10.47 -1.73
N MET A 148 -16.66 -10.72 -2.84
CA MET A 148 -15.79 -11.86 -3.02
C MET A 148 -14.51 -11.42 -3.72
N ILE A 149 -13.40 -11.96 -3.24
CA ILE A 149 -12.11 -11.92 -3.92
C ILE A 149 -11.92 -13.28 -4.55
N TRP A 150 -11.76 -13.32 -5.87
CA TRP A 150 -11.50 -14.56 -6.61
C TRP A 150 -10.19 -14.45 -7.34
N VAL A 151 -9.28 -15.39 -7.08
CA VAL A 151 -7.99 -15.50 -7.74
C VAL A 151 -7.93 -16.76 -8.59
N GLU A 152 -7.47 -16.63 -9.83
CA GLU A 152 -7.18 -17.74 -10.73
C GLU A 152 -5.82 -17.53 -11.37
N ASN A 153 -4.90 -18.48 -11.17
CA ASN A 153 -3.54 -18.45 -11.73
C ASN A 153 -2.78 -17.14 -11.45
N ASN A 154 -2.72 -16.70 -10.19
CA ASN A 154 -2.12 -15.42 -9.78
C ASN A 154 -2.82 -14.17 -10.32
N VAL A 155 -3.99 -14.30 -10.96
CA VAL A 155 -4.77 -13.15 -11.44
C VAL A 155 -5.99 -13.01 -10.55
N ILE A 156 -6.16 -11.83 -9.95
CA ILE A 156 -7.39 -11.48 -9.24
C ILE A 156 -8.47 -11.18 -10.28
N ILE A 157 -9.46 -12.08 -10.37
CA ILE A 157 -10.60 -12.01 -11.29
C ILE A 157 -11.69 -11.10 -10.72
N LEU A 158 -11.94 -11.19 -9.41
CA LEU A 158 -12.87 -10.33 -8.69
C LEU A 158 -12.20 -9.69 -7.47
N PRO A 159 -12.48 -8.40 -7.18
CA PRO A 159 -13.35 -7.50 -7.96
C PRO A 159 -12.76 -7.16 -9.35
N GLU A 160 -13.63 -6.78 -10.29
CA GLU A 160 -13.17 -6.34 -11.62
C GLU A 160 -12.22 -5.15 -11.49
N GLY A 161 -11.14 -5.15 -12.28
CA GLY A 161 -10.13 -4.08 -12.23
C GLY A 161 -9.15 -4.17 -11.05
N ALA A 162 -9.14 -5.27 -10.28
CA ALA A 162 -8.25 -5.48 -9.14
C ALA A 162 -6.76 -5.21 -9.43
N GLN A 163 -6.29 -5.54 -10.63
CA GLN A 163 -4.90 -5.28 -11.04
C GLN A 163 -4.55 -3.78 -11.05
N GLU A 164 -5.51 -2.92 -11.39
CA GLU A 164 -5.31 -1.47 -11.39
C GLU A 164 -5.41 -0.89 -9.98
N LEU A 165 -6.08 -1.56 -9.03
CA LEU A 165 -6.22 -1.05 -7.66
C LEU A 165 -4.87 -0.85 -6.99
N LEU A 166 -3.98 -1.85 -7.02
CA LEU A 166 -2.63 -1.71 -6.46
C LEU A 166 -1.88 -0.58 -7.16
N ARG A 167 -1.97 -0.51 -8.49
CA ARG A 167 -1.34 0.56 -9.26
C ARG A 167 -1.83 1.93 -8.79
N TYR A 168 -3.13 2.12 -8.60
CA TYR A 168 -3.69 3.37 -8.07
C TYR A 168 -3.26 3.65 -6.64
N ALA A 169 -3.15 2.62 -5.79
CA ALA A 169 -2.74 2.73 -4.40
C ALA A 169 -1.25 3.08 -4.22
N VAL A 170 -0.41 2.91 -5.24
CA VAL A 170 1.04 3.16 -5.15
C VAL A 170 1.55 4.22 -6.14
N SER A 171 0.69 4.72 -7.02
CA SER A 171 1.04 5.76 -8.00
C SER A 171 0.69 7.16 -7.49
N PRO A 172 1.41 8.20 -7.97
CA PRO A 172 0.95 9.59 -7.84
C PRO A 172 -0.49 9.76 -8.35
N VAL A 173 -1.20 10.73 -7.80
CA VAL A 173 -2.58 11.00 -8.20
C VAL A 173 -2.58 11.64 -9.59
N SER A 174 -3.12 10.93 -10.59
CA SER A 174 -3.39 11.51 -11.90
C SER A 174 -4.47 12.58 -11.78
N VAL A 175 -4.11 13.83 -12.08
CA VAL A 175 -5.00 15.00 -11.99
C VAL A 175 -5.25 15.62 -13.37
N PRO A 176 -6.41 16.27 -13.60
CA PRO A 176 -6.64 17.00 -14.85
C PRO A 176 -5.78 18.28 -14.91
N LYS A 177 -5.61 18.83 -16.13
CA LYS A 177 -4.81 20.03 -16.40
C LYS A 177 -5.15 21.20 -15.45
N VAL A 178 -6.43 21.43 -15.19
CA VAL A 178 -6.90 22.53 -14.32
C VAL A 178 -6.43 22.40 -12.87
N VAL A 179 -6.35 21.17 -12.35
CA VAL A 179 -5.81 20.87 -11.02
C VAL A 179 -4.30 20.94 -11.04
N TRP A 180 -3.66 20.47 -12.12
CA TRP A 180 -2.22 20.60 -12.30
C TRP A 180 -1.76 22.06 -12.29
N ASP A 181 -2.41 22.95 -13.04
CA ASP A 181 -2.10 24.38 -13.04
C ASP A 181 -2.28 25.01 -11.65
N CYS A 182 -3.30 24.57 -10.92
CA CYS A 182 -3.50 25.00 -9.53
C CYS A 182 -2.34 24.56 -8.63
N LEU A 183 -1.90 23.30 -8.73
CA LEU A 183 -0.79 22.79 -7.94
C LEU A 183 0.51 23.55 -8.22
N GLN A 184 0.80 23.86 -9.49
CA GLN A 184 1.95 24.70 -9.86
C GLN A 184 1.84 26.13 -9.30
N ALA A 185 0.64 26.70 -9.28
CA ALA A 185 0.41 28.01 -8.67
C ALA A 185 0.61 27.98 -7.16
N VAL A 186 0.17 26.91 -6.48
CA VAL A 186 0.40 26.68 -5.05
C VAL A 186 1.89 26.53 -4.75
N GLU A 187 2.60 25.67 -5.50
CA GLU A 187 4.05 25.48 -5.40
C GLU A 187 4.81 26.81 -5.52
N ALA A 188 4.42 27.66 -6.48
CA ALA A 188 5.03 28.97 -6.70
C ALA A 188 4.84 29.95 -5.52
N THR A 189 3.92 29.70 -4.59
CA THR A 189 3.78 30.50 -3.37
C THR A 189 4.85 30.19 -2.32
N GLY A 190 5.51 29.02 -2.41
CA GLY A 190 6.44 28.52 -1.41
C GLY A 190 5.78 28.23 -0.05
N VAL A 191 4.45 28.11 -0.01
CA VAL A 191 3.74 27.70 1.21
C VAL A 191 3.45 26.21 1.13
N PRO A 192 3.87 25.42 2.12
CA PRO A 192 3.61 24.00 2.15
C PRO A 192 2.14 23.63 2.06
N LEU A 193 1.82 22.61 1.27
CA LEU A 193 0.49 22.03 1.23
C LEU A 193 0.41 20.88 2.23
N THR A 194 -0.50 20.97 3.20
CA THR A 194 -0.61 19.99 4.29
C THR A 194 -1.81 19.05 4.16
N GLY A 195 -2.67 19.26 3.17
CA GLY A 195 -3.88 18.46 3.01
C GLY A 195 -4.76 18.85 1.83
N TRP A 196 -5.66 17.95 1.46
CA TRP A 196 -6.62 18.15 0.37
C TRP A 196 -7.58 19.32 0.59
N TYR A 197 -8.00 19.53 1.84
CA TYR A 197 -8.87 20.67 2.18
C TYR A 197 -8.14 22.00 2.04
N GLU A 198 -6.85 22.05 2.39
CA GLU A 198 -6.03 23.23 2.13
C GLU A 198 -5.90 23.49 0.62
N LEU A 199 -5.70 22.43 -0.20
CA LEU A 199 -5.64 22.58 -1.65
C LEU A 199 -6.92 23.22 -2.21
N VAL A 200 -8.07 22.85 -1.67
CA VAL A 200 -9.37 23.43 -2.04
C VAL A 200 -9.41 24.93 -1.72
N ASP A 201 -8.99 25.31 -0.52
CA ASP A 201 -9.01 26.72 -0.10
C ASP A 201 -8.03 27.55 -0.93
N ARG A 202 -6.80 27.05 -1.13
CA ARG A 202 -5.79 27.68 -1.99
C ARG A 202 -6.23 27.81 -3.44
N ALA A 203 -6.91 26.80 -3.98
CA ALA A 203 -7.46 26.87 -5.32
C ALA A 203 -8.43 28.05 -5.48
N VAL A 204 -9.25 28.34 -4.46
CA VAL A 204 -10.15 29.50 -4.50
C VAL A 204 -9.37 30.80 -4.37
N GLU A 205 -8.43 30.89 -3.43
CA GLU A 205 -7.59 32.09 -3.21
C GLU A 205 -6.79 32.50 -4.45
N LEU A 206 -6.25 31.52 -5.18
CA LEU A 206 -5.41 31.73 -6.35
C LEU A 206 -6.19 31.85 -7.67
N GLY A 207 -7.53 31.81 -7.63
CA GLY A 207 -8.37 31.94 -8.82
C GLY A 207 -8.54 30.66 -9.65
N HIS A 208 -8.19 29.50 -9.09
CA HIS A 208 -8.34 28.16 -9.66
C HIS A 208 -9.62 27.45 -9.18
N GLY A 209 -10.77 28.14 -9.12
CA GLY A 209 -12.02 27.59 -8.59
C GLY A 209 -12.50 26.28 -9.24
N GLU A 210 -12.16 26.05 -10.52
CA GLU A 210 -12.43 24.79 -11.22
C GLU A 210 -11.65 23.59 -10.64
N ALA A 211 -10.42 23.82 -10.16
CA ALA A 211 -9.64 22.79 -9.49
C ALA A 211 -10.32 22.35 -8.19
N ALA A 212 -10.85 23.31 -7.41
CA ALA A 212 -11.60 23.00 -6.18
C ALA A 212 -12.85 22.14 -6.44
N LEU A 213 -13.53 22.34 -7.57
CA LEU A 213 -14.69 21.52 -7.97
C LEU A 213 -14.31 20.08 -8.30
N TRP A 214 -13.10 19.85 -8.81
CA TRP A 214 -12.58 18.52 -9.03
C TRP A 214 -12.08 17.87 -7.72
N VAL A 215 -11.35 18.63 -6.90
CA VAL A 215 -10.72 18.09 -5.68
C VAL A 215 -11.76 17.62 -4.68
N LYS A 216 -12.76 18.44 -4.35
CA LYS A 216 -13.77 18.14 -3.31
C LYS A 216 -14.40 16.74 -3.41
N PRO A 217 -14.97 16.32 -4.56
CA PRO A 217 -15.56 14.99 -4.68
C PRO A 217 -14.54 13.84 -4.74
N ASN A 218 -13.25 14.15 -4.91
CA ASN A 218 -12.18 13.15 -5.05
C ASN A 218 -11.31 13.00 -3.78
N ILE A 219 -11.55 13.78 -2.73
CA ILE A 219 -10.76 13.74 -1.48
C ILE A 219 -10.75 12.33 -0.90
N ASP A 220 -11.92 11.71 -0.71
CA ASP A 220 -12.01 10.38 -0.10
C ASP A 220 -11.33 9.31 -0.95
N LYS A 221 -11.40 9.45 -2.28
CA LYS A 221 -10.78 8.52 -3.23
C LYS A 221 -9.26 8.58 -3.20
N TYR A 222 -8.69 9.78 -3.07
CA TYR A 222 -7.26 10.01 -3.15
C TYR A 222 -6.68 10.47 -1.82
N PHE A 223 -7.35 10.19 -0.70
CA PHE A 223 -6.98 10.73 0.60
C PHE A 223 -5.49 10.50 0.89
N ASP A 224 -5.03 9.25 0.78
CA ASP A 224 -3.64 8.84 0.96
C ASP A 224 -2.74 9.12 -0.27
N GLY A 225 -3.33 9.54 -1.38
CA GLY A 225 -2.63 9.82 -2.62
C GLY A 225 -1.85 11.13 -2.63
N MET A 226 -2.16 12.05 -1.71
CA MET A 226 -1.47 13.33 -1.60
C MET A 226 0.04 13.11 -1.47
N GLU A 227 0.50 12.33 -0.50
CA GLU A 227 1.93 12.06 -0.25
C GLU A 227 2.66 11.38 -1.41
N ARG A 228 1.94 10.63 -2.24
CA ARG A 228 2.49 10.00 -3.46
C ARG A 228 2.78 11.03 -4.56
N GLY A 229 2.35 12.28 -4.37
CA GLY A 229 2.46 13.37 -5.32
C GLY A 229 1.34 13.33 -6.37
N PHE A 230 1.47 14.22 -7.34
CA PHE A 230 0.51 14.44 -8.40
C PHE A 230 1.16 14.22 -9.76
N GLU A 231 0.40 13.70 -10.72
CA GLU A 231 0.86 13.51 -12.09
C GLU A 231 -0.10 14.13 -13.12
N PHE A 232 0.47 14.76 -14.15
CA PHE A 232 -0.23 15.16 -15.37
C PHE A 232 0.68 14.97 -16.60
N GLU A 233 0.22 14.18 -17.58
CA GLU A 233 0.95 13.92 -18.85
C GLU A 233 2.42 13.51 -18.66
N GLY A 234 2.69 12.64 -17.68
CA GLY A 234 4.04 12.15 -17.37
C GLY A 234 4.93 13.12 -16.59
N LYS A 235 4.42 14.29 -16.21
CA LYS A 235 5.09 15.20 -15.27
C LYS A 235 4.58 14.91 -13.86
N VAL A 236 5.48 14.95 -12.88
CA VAL A 236 5.17 14.65 -11.47
C VAL A 236 5.58 15.82 -10.58
N ILE A 237 4.68 16.23 -9.67
CA ILE A 237 4.99 17.11 -8.52
C ILE A 237 4.99 16.20 -7.29
N LYS A 238 6.10 16.12 -6.55
CA LYS A 238 6.15 15.36 -5.30
C LYS A 238 5.68 16.24 -4.15
N MET A 239 5.01 15.68 -3.15
CA MET A 239 4.65 16.48 -1.97
C MET A 239 5.86 16.92 -1.15
N THR A 240 6.96 16.17 -1.22
CA THR A 240 8.25 16.61 -0.65
C THR A 240 8.75 17.92 -1.26
N ASP A 241 8.42 18.21 -2.53
CA ASP A 241 8.74 19.49 -3.17
C ASP A 241 7.80 20.63 -2.74
N MET A 242 6.67 20.28 -2.11
CA MET A 242 5.62 21.19 -1.61
C MET A 242 5.53 21.20 -0.08
N MET A 243 6.56 20.71 0.63
CA MET A 243 6.63 20.70 2.10
C MET A 243 7.84 21.47 2.66
N GLU A 244 8.71 21.99 1.79
CA GLU A 244 9.85 22.88 2.11
C GLU A 244 9.63 24.29 1.58
#